data_AF-A0A0L0DL00-F1
#
_entry.id   AF-A0A0L0DL00-F1
#
_cell.length_a   1.000
_cell.length_b   1.000
_cell.length_c   1.000
_cell.angle_alpha   90.00
_cell.angle_beta   90.00
_cell.angle_gamma   90.00
#
_symmetry.space_group_name_H-M   'P 1'
#
loop_
_entity.id
_entity.type
_entity.pdbx_description
1 polymer ?
#
loop_
_entity_poly.entity_id
_entity_poly.type
_entity_poly.pdbx_seq_one_letter_code
_entity_poly.pdbx_strand_id
1 'polypeptide(L)'
;MRTIFQETLLGPVDLSSLAIDFPADVPRDAWPDFVKEGRDLGDPRYKEEPLKVSDLIDFKVFNDDFRVELDGVVAIEVNPIAESFRVTEGGSVISEFPLSVQMGSASPAESEKLISTLFVPPEFGVTFVGTSHGFDPAGKTSGFILWMGKRGVIVDPPPYTGDVLMRMGIAPRLIDSIILSHCHADHDAGSFQKILRSSNVRLITTPTILGSFLRKYAAISGFSEEFISNLFRFVPVKIGAPIRVHGGDITFQYSLHTIPCISFQAEYAGKTIAFSGDTCYNPELLAEMEANGTIGASRREQLMNFNFGPTSFCMRPACRRSTHRFHCLRSSTRARGRGCM
;
A
#
# COMPACT_ATOMS: atom_id res chain seq x y z
N MET A 1 11.90 -13.72 -5.50
CA MET A 1 12.40 -12.39 -5.09
C MET A 1 12.17 -11.31 -6.15
N ARG A 2 12.68 -11.43 -7.38
CA ARG A 2 12.51 -10.38 -8.42
C ARG A 2 11.05 -9.97 -8.65
N THR A 3 10.12 -10.94 -8.76
CA THR A 3 8.68 -10.68 -8.89
C THR A 3 8.11 -9.84 -7.74
N ILE A 4 8.60 -10.05 -6.51
CA ILE A 4 8.14 -9.33 -5.33
C ILE A 4 8.47 -7.84 -5.47
N PHE A 5 9.70 -7.53 -5.86
CA PHE A 5 10.15 -6.15 -6.08
C PHE A 5 9.48 -5.52 -7.30
N GLN A 6 9.26 -6.30 -8.37
CA GLN A 6 8.53 -5.85 -9.54
C GLN A 6 7.13 -5.37 -9.17
N GLU A 7 6.29 -6.24 -8.60
CA GLU A 7 4.90 -5.89 -8.26
C GLU A 7 4.82 -4.83 -7.17
N THR A 8 5.77 -4.83 -6.22
CA THR A 8 5.78 -3.86 -5.13
C THR A 8 6.19 -2.48 -5.63
N LEU A 9 7.30 -2.32 -6.35
CA LEU A 9 7.89 -1.00 -6.58
C LEU A 9 7.61 -0.44 -7.98
N LEU A 10 7.41 -1.31 -8.96
CA LEU A 10 7.32 -0.95 -10.38
C LEU A 10 5.95 -1.33 -10.98
N GLY A 11 5.15 -2.09 -10.25
CA GLY A 11 3.83 -2.55 -10.68
C GLY A 11 3.87 -3.71 -11.68
N PRO A 12 2.71 -4.03 -12.28
CA PRO A 12 2.59 -5.13 -13.23
C PRO A 12 3.36 -4.85 -14.52
N VAL A 13 4.09 -5.85 -15.02
CA VAL A 13 4.76 -5.78 -16.33
C VAL A 13 3.75 -5.83 -17.48
N ASP A 14 2.72 -6.67 -17.33
CA ASP A 14 1.65 -6.83 -18.32
C ASP A 14 0.41 -6.05 -17.92
N LEU A 15 0.05 -5.07 -18.75
CA LEU A 15 -1.14 -4.22 -18.63
C LEU A 15 -2.12 -4.42 -19.79
N SER A 16 -1.95 -5.49 -20.59
CA SER A 16 -2.80 -5.79 -21.75
C SER A 16 -4.29 -5.96 -21.38
N SER A 17 -4.57 -6.37 -20.15
CA SER A 17 -5.92 -6.58 -19.62
C SER A 17 -6.52 -5.35 -18.92
N LEU A 18 -5.87 -4.19 -18.95
CA LEU A 18 -6.34 -2.96 -18.29
C LEU A 18 -7.76 -2.56 -18.69
N ALA A 19 -8.17 -2.86 -19.92
CA ALA A 19 -9.53 -2.62 -20.41
C ALA A 19 -10.62 -3.26 -19.54
N ILE A 20 -10.31 -4.36 -18.85
CA ILE A 20 -11.24 -5.07 -17.97
C ILE A 20 -11.56 -4.23 -16.72
N ASP A 21 -10.77 -3.21 -16.39
CA ASP A 21 -11.05 -2.32 -15.26
C ASP A 21 -12.08 -1.23 -15.60
N PHE A 22 -12.39 -1.01 -16.88
CA PHE A 22 -13.25 0.09 -17.31
C PHE A 22 -14.61 -0.42 -17.85
N PRO A 23 -15.69 0.33 -17.65
CA PRO A 23 -16.90 0.24 -18.47
C PRO A 23 -16.60 0.54 -19.95
N ALA A 24 -17.41 0.00 -20.85
CA ALA A 24 -17.17 0.10 -22.30
C ALA A 24 -17.31 1.52 -22.86
N ASP A 25 -17.99 2.40 -22.15
CA ASP A 25 -18.28 3.80 -22.49
C ASP A 25 -17.24 4.79 -21.98
N VAL A 26 -16.25 4.34 -21.18
CA VAL A 26 -15.16 5.23 -20.72
C VAL A 26 -14.14 5.43 -21.84
N PRO A 27 -13.90 6.67 -22.29
CA PRO A 27 -12.99 6.93 -23.40
C PRO A 27 -11.54 6.60 -23.04
N ARG A 28 -10.74 6.20 -24.03
CA ARG A 28 -9.37 5.72 -23.80
C ARG A 28 -8.43 6.79 -23.24
N ASP A 29 -8.70 8.07 -23.50
CA ASP A 29 -7.94 9.22 -23.00
C ASP A 29 -8.16 9.48 -21.50
N ALA A 30 -9.19 8.86 -20.89
CA ALA A 30 -9.41 8.84 -19.45
C ALA A 30 -8.65 7.73 -18.73
N TRP A 31 -8.10 6.76 -19.47
CA TRP A 31 -7.41 5.62 -18.86
C TRP A 31 -5.97 6.02 -18.50
N PRO A 32 -5.42 5.48 -17.41
CA PRO A 32 -4.03 5.74 -17.06
C PRO A 32 -3.07 5.06 -18.04
N ASP A 33 -1.90 5.68 -18.22
CA ASP A 33 -0.71 5.03 -18.76
C ASP A 33 0.29 4.89 -17.60
N PHE A 34 0.15 3.82 -16.81
CA PHE A 34 0.94 3.65 -15.58
C PHE A 34 2.46 3.68 -15.81
N VAL A 35 2.92 3.30 -17.01
CA VAL A 35 4.35 3.32 -17.34
C VAL A 35 4.82 4.76 -17.56
N LYS A 36 4.09 5.55 -18.35
CA LYS A 36 4.44 6.96 -18.57
C LYS A 36 4.21 7.80 -17.33
N GLU A 37 3.05 7.66 -16.68
CA GLU A 37 2.72 8.33 -15.42
C GLU A 37 3.79 8.03 -14.35
N GLY A 38 4.19 6.76 -14.20
CA GLY A 38 5.23 6.35 -13.27
C GLY A 38 6.61 6.97 -13.55
N ARG A 39 6.98 7.19 -14.82
CA ARG A 39 8.23 7.87 -15.19
C ARG A 39 8.22 9.35 -14.81
N ASP A 40 7.10 10.04 -15.00
CA ASP A 40 6.96 11.45 -14.62
C ASP A 40 6.94 11.65 -13.09
N LEU A 41 6.48 10.65 -12.35
CA LEU A 41 6.54 10.62 -10.89
C LEU A 41 7.89 10.15 -10.32
N GLY A 42 8.67 9.43 -11.13
CA GLY A 42 9.92 8.80 -10.73
C GLY A 42 11.07 9.78 -10.50
N ASP A 43 12.21 9.24 -10.07
CA ASP A 43 13.43 10.02 -9.91
C ASP A 43 13.93 10.51 -11.29
N PRO A 44 14.29 11.80 -11.46
CA PRO A 44 14.73 12.36 -12.74
C PRO A 44 15.87 11.61 -13.43
N ARG A 45 16.67 10.84 -12.67
CA ARG A 45 17.74 9.98 -13.21
C ARG A 45 17.23 8.85 -14.11
N TYR A 46 15.96 8.45 -13.97
CA TYR A 46 15.33 7.34 -14.71
C TYR A 46 14.30 7.81 -15.75
N LYS A 47 14.41 9.06 -16.24
CA LYS A 47 13.52 9.57 -17.30
C LYS A 47 13.74 8.89 -18.65
N GLU A 48 15.00 8.70 -19.04
CA GLU A 48 15.37 8.09 -20.32
C GLU A 48 15.29 6.55 -20.26
N GLU A 49 15.84 5.96 -19.20
CA GLU A 49 15.74 4.53 -18.92
C GLU A 49 14.93 4.30 -17.64
N PRO A 50 13.80 3.56 -17.70
CA PRO A 50 12.99 3.29 -16.52
C PRO A 50 13.78 2.41 -15.53
N LEU A 51 13.56 2.68 -14.24
CA LEU A 51 14.10 1.88 -13.14
C LEU A 51 13.73 0.41 -13.31
N LYS A 52 14.73 -0.47 -13.26
CA LYS A 52 14.56 -1.94 -13.35
C LYS A 52 14.85 -2.57 -11.99
N VAL A 53 14.31 -3.76 -11.76
CA VAL A 53 14.61 -4.54 -10.54
C VAL A 53 16.11 -4.84 -10.41
N SER A 54 16.83 -4.98 -11.54
CA SER A 54 18.30 -5.17 -11.54
C SER A 54 19.06 -3.99 -10.96
N ASP A 55 18.49 -2.79 -11.01
CA ASP A 55 19.13 -1.57 -10.50
C ASP A 55 18.98 -1.48 -8.97
N LEU A 56 18.06 -2.28 -8.40
CA LEU A 56 17.76 -2.32 -6.97
C LEU A 56 18.39 -3.51 -6.27
N ILE A 57 18.50 -4.65 -6.97
CA ILE A 57 19.00 -5.90 -6.38
C ILE A 57 19.88 -6.64 -7.39
N ASP A 58 21.08 -6.98 -6.91
CA ASP A 58 21.98 -7.93 -7.55
C ASP A 58 22.15 -9.18 -6.68
N PHE A 59 22.29 -10.33 -7.33
CA PHE A 59 22.50 -11.61 -6.65
C PHE A 59 23.91 -12.10 -6.92
N LYS A 60 24.69 -12.26 -5.87
CA LYS A 60 26.03 -12.81 -5.92
C LYS A 60 26.06 -14.16 -5.21
N VAL A 61 26.67 -15.14 -5.86
CA VAL A 61 26.75 -16.52 -5.36
C VAL A 61 28.14 -16.72 -4.80
N PHE A 62 28.23 -17.25 -3.58
CA PHE A 62 29.49 -17.66 -2.99
C PHE A 62 30.10 -18.81 -3.80
N ASN A 63 31.41 -18.78 -3.99
CA ASN A 63 32.15 -19.88 -4.59
C ASN A 63 32.32 -21.04 -3.60
N ASP A 64 33.04 -22.09 -4.02
CA ASP A 64 33.30 -23.28 -3.20
C ASP A 64 34.11 -22.98 -1.91
N ASP A 65 34.81 -21.84 -1.87
CA ASP A 65 35.55 -21.35 -0.69
C ASP A 65 34.68 -20.47 0.23
N PHE A 66 33.37 -20.42 0.00
CA PHE A 66 32.43 -19.53 0.69
C PHE A 66 32.83 -18.04 0.64
N ARG A 67 33.43 -17.63 -0.49
CA ARG A 67 33.83 -16.26 -0.77
C ARG A 67 33.08 -15.70 -1.98
N VAL A 68 32.80 -14.41 -1.96
CA VAL A 68 32.25 -13.70 -3.11
C VAL A 68 32.88 -12.32 -3.23
N GLU A 69 33.22 -11.93 -4.46
CA GLU A 69 33.81 -10.62 -4.76
C GLU A 69 32.76 -9.69 -5.38
N LEU A 70 32.71 -8.47 -4.85
CA LEU A 70 31.86 -7.38 -5.30
C LEU A 70 32.75 -6.35 -6.00
N ASP A 71 32.52 -6.20 -7.30
CA ASP A 71 33.16 -5.21 -8.17
C ASP A 71 34.70 -5.18 -8.11
N GLY A 72 35.32 -6.31 -7.73
CA GLY A 72 36.77 -6.48 -7.65
C GLY A 72 37.46 -5.72 -6.51
N VAL A 73 36.70 -5.07 -5.63
CA VAL A 73 37.24 -4.22 -4.55
C VAL A 73 36.88 -4.75 -3.16
N VAL A 74 35.65 -5.23 -3.00
CA VAL A 74 35.13 -5.75 -1.74
C VAL A 74 34.95 -7.27 -1.85
N ALA A 75 35.38 -8.02 -0.85
CA ALA A 75 35.09 -9.46 -0.77
C ALA A 75 34.33 -9.77 0.52
N ILE A 76 33.30 -10.60 0.40
CA ILE A 76 32.52 -11.13 1.52
C ILE A 76 32.86 -12.61 1.66
N GLU A 77 33.26 -13.02 2.85
CA GLU A 77 33.60 -14.40 3.19
C GLU A 77 32.70 -14.88 4.33
N VAL A 78 32.23 -16.12 4.26
CA VAL A 78 31.60 -16.76 5.41
C VAL A 78 32.70 -17.26 6.34
N ASN A 79 32.59 -16.93 7.63
CA ASN A 79 33.38 -17.51 8.70
C ASN A 79 32.51 -18.52 9.46
N PRO A 80 32.61 -19.83 9.15
CA PRO A 80 31.73 -20.83 9.77
C PRO A 80 31.95 -20.97 11.27
N ILE A 81 33.15 -20.67 11.77
CA ILE A 81 33.51 -20.82 13.19
C ILE A 81 32.87 -19.72 14.02
N ALA A 82 32.90 -18.47 13.52
CA ALA A 82 32.30 -17.33 14.20
C ALA A 82 30.82 -17.13 13.85
N GLU A 83 30.26 -17.99 12.99
CA GLU A 83 28.93 -17.85 12.41
C GLU A 83 28.67 -16.42 11.89
N SER A 84 29.64 -15.86 11.16
CA SER A 84 29.60 -14.49 10.66
C SER A 84 29.89 -14.39 9.16
N PHE A 85 29.45 -13.30 8.55
CA PHE A 85 29.99 -12.76 7.31
C PHE A 85 31.10 -11.78 7.65
N ARG A 86 32.27 -11.95 7.03
CA ARG A 86 33.39 -11.04 7.09
C ARG A 86 33.48 -10.26 5.79
N VAL A 87 33.53 -8.94 5.88
CA VAL A 87 33.70 -8.05 4.72
C VAL A 87 35.12 -7.50 4.71
N THR A 88 35.78 -7.65 3.58
CA THR A 88 37.13 -7.15 3.34
C THR A 88 37.16 -6.19 2.16
N GLU A 89 38.00 -5.17 2.24
CA GLU A 89 38.30 -4.23 1.16
C GLU A 89 39.82 -4.07 1.06
N GLY A 90 40.39 -4.29 -0.12
CA GLY A 90 41.86 -4.19 -0.32
C GLY A 90 42.68 -5.11 0.62
N GLY A 91 42.13 -6.26 1.01
CA GLY A 91 42.76 -7.21 1.94
C GLY A 91 42.62 -6.87 3.43
N SER A 92 41.98 -5.75 3.77
CA SER A 92 41.70 -5.37 5.17
C SER A 92 40.26 -5.69 5.55
N VAL A 93 40.03 -6.19 6.77
CA VAL A 93 38.66 -6.41 7.29
C VAL A 93 38.04 -5.06 7.65
N ILE A 94 36.90 -4.74 7.03
CA ILE A 94 36.18 -3.49 7.27
C ILE A 94 34.92 -3.67 8.12
N SER A 95 34.34 -4.88 8.14
CA SER A 95 33.17 -5.19 8.94
C SER A 95 32.99 -6.69 9.15
N GLU A 96 32.29 -7.07 10.20
CA GLU A 96 31.86 -8.44 10.47
C GLU A 96 30.44 -8.41 11.06
N PHE A 97 29.54 -9.22 10.51
CA PHE A 97 28.14 -9.29 10.95
C PHE A 97 27.66 -10.74 10.98
N PRO A 98 26.72 -11.11 11.87
CA PRO A 98 26.31 -12.50 12.04
C PRO A 98 25.66 -13.09 10.78
N LEU A 99 25.83 -14.40 10.57
CA LEU A 99 25.19 -15.17 9.49
C LEU A 99 23.67 -15.16 9.61
N SER A 100 23.16 -15.13 10.84
CA SER A 100 21.75 -15.04 11.15
C SER A 100 21.43 -13.71 11.82
N VAL A 101 20.42 -13.02 11.30
CA VAL A 101 19.81 -11.88 12.00
C VAL A 101 18.59 -12.39 12.73
N GLN A 102 18.57 -12.23 14.06
CA GLN A 102 17.32 -12.41 14.80
C GLN A 102 16.42 -11.22 14.51
N MET A 103 15.41 -11.44 13.67
CA MET A 103 14.30 -10.52 13.55
C MET A 103 13.62 -10.46 14.93
N GLY A 104 13.60 -9.29 15.56
CA GLY A 104 12.90 -9.12 16.83
C GLY A 104 11.47 -9.62 16.66
N SER A 105 10.95 -10.36 17.65
CA SER A 105 9.53 -10.67 17.64
C SER A 105 8.79 -9.34 17.58
N ALA A 106 8.03 -9.09 16.52
CA ALA A 106 7.01 -8.05 16.52
C ALA A 106 5.93 -8.48 17.51
N SER A 107 6.27 -8.54 18.79
CA SER A 107 5.33 -8.75 19.86
C SER A 107 4.51 -7.47 19.90
N PRO A 108 3.18 -7.54 19.64
CA PRO A 108 2.37 -6.36 19.79
C PRO A 108 2.46 -5.98 21.26
N ALA A 109 3.14 -4.86 21.56
CA ALA A 109 3.48 -4.37 22.89
C ALA A 109 2.59 -4.97 23.99
N GLU A 110 3.20 -5.78 24.86
CA GLU A 110 2.57 -6.34 26.05
C GLU A 110 1.97 -5.20 26.87
N SER A 111 0.64 -5.12 26.87
CA SER A 111 -0.11 -4.25 27.76
C SER A 111 -1.47 -4.91 27.97
N GLU A 112 -1.57 -5.62 29.09
CA GLU A 112 -2.70 -6.41 29.58
C GLU A 112 -3.87 -5.54 30.07
N LYS A 113 -4.49 -4.78 29.17
CA LYS A 113 -5.87 -4.35 29.38
C LYS A 113 -6.71 -4.79 28.20
N LEU A 114 -7.26 -6.00 28.31
CA LEU A 114 -8.47 -6.32 27.56
C LEU A 114 -9.49 -5.22 27.86
N ILE A 115 -9.91 -4.51 26.81
CA ILE A 115 -10.94 -3.49 26.93
C ILE A 115 -12.24 -4.14 27.41
N SER A 116 -12.81 -3.59 28.49
CA SER A 116 -14.07 -4.06 29.07
C SER A 116 -15.32 -3.61 28.30
N THR A 117 -15.17 -2.73 27.31
CA THR A 117 -16.27 -2.13 26.55
C THR A 117 -16.20 -2.48 25.07
N LEU A 118 -17.26 -3.12 24.55
CA LEU A 118 -17.42 -3.38 23.13
C LEU A 118 -17.51 -2.07 22.34
N PHE A 119 -16.78 -2.00 21.22
CA PHE A 119 -16.91 -0.88 20.28
C PHE A 119 -18.28 -0.93 19.62
N VAL A 120 -18.95 0.21 19.54
CA VAL A 120 -20.23 0.37 18.85
C VAL A 120 -19.96 1.03 17.49
N PRO A 121 -20.11 0.31 16.36
CA PRO A 121 -19.90 0.88 15.05
C PRO A 121 -20.85 2.06 14.75
N PRO A 122 -20.37 3.14 14.13
CA PRO A 122 -21.25 4.17 13.62
C PRO A 122 -22.06 3.66 12.41
N GLU A 123 -23.16 4.35 12.09
CA GLU A 123 -23.92 4.11 10.85
C GLU A 123 -23.09 4.41 9.60
N PHE A 124 -22.34 5.52 9.63
CA PHE A 124 -21.41 5.90 8.58
C PHE A 124 -20.22 6.65 9.18
N GLY A 125 -19.00 6.24 8.84
CA GLY A 125 -17.79 6.87 9.38
C GLY A 125 -16.54 6.04 9.15
N VAL A 126 -15.43 6.49 9.75
CA VAL A 126 -14.14 5.78 9.68
C VAL A 126 -13.58 5.48 11.07
N THR A 127 -12.81 4.42 11.18
CA THR A 127 -12.00 4.11 12.35
C THR A 127 -10.61 3.71 11.91
N PHE A 128 -9.61 4.52 12.25
CA PHE A 128 -8.22 4.25 11.87
C PHE A 128 -7.64 3.10 12.70
N VAL A 129 -7.00 2.15 12.03
CA VAL A 129 -6.27 1.02 12.65
C VAL A 129 -4.75 1.18 12.51
N GLY A 130 -4.31 2.08 11.62
CA GLY A 130 -2.95 2.58 11.53
C GLY A 130 -2.90 3.92 10.80
N THR A 131 -1.94 4.78 11.16
CA THR A 131 -1.85 6.17 10.68
C THR A 131 -0.42 6.59 10.34
N SER A 132 0.49 5.63 10.16
CA SER A 132 1.89 5.88 9.75
C SER A 132 2.13 5.43 8.31
N HIS A 133 3.38 5.32 7.88
CA HIS A 133 3.80 5.02 6.51
C HIS A 133 4.83 3.89 6.44
N GLY A 134 5.07 3.32 5.26
CA GLY A 134 6.03 2.21 5.04
C GLY A 134 7.51 2.48 5.38
N PHE A 135 7.86 3.68 5.87
CA PHE A 135 9.22 4.06 6.27
C PHE A 135 9.35 4.39 7.76
N ASP A 136 8.28 4.26 8.54
CA ASP A 136 8.32 4.44 9.99
C ASP A 136 8.51 3.08 10.67
N PRO A 137 9.70 2.78 11.22
CA PRO A 137 9.98 1.48 11.83
C PRO A 137 9.19 1.23 13.12
N ALA A 138 8.61 2.27 13.74
CA ALA A 138 7.83 2.16 14.98
C ALA A 138 6.31 2.30 14.75
N GLY A 139 5.92 2.80 13.58
CA GLY A 139 4.53 3.08 13.22
C GLY A 139 3.80 1.88 12.65
N LYS A 140 2.47 1.87 12.78
CA LYS A 140 1.61 0.98 11.99
C LYS A 140 1.26 1.68 10.69
N THR A 141 1.39 0.96 9.58
CA THR A 141 1.10 1.48 8.26
C THR A 141 -0.36 1.92 8.13
N SER A 142 -0.62 2.76 7.15
CA SER A 142 -1.88 3.46 6.97
C SER A 142 -3.01 2.50 6.63
N GLY A 143 -4.05 2.46 7.46
CA GLY A 143 -5.21 1.60 7.25
C GLY A 143 -6.38 1.98 8.16
N PHE A 144 -7.60 1.77 7.69
CA PHE A 144 -8.81 2.17 8.39
C PHE A 144 -10.00 1.28 8.06
N ILE A 145 -11.03 1.32 8.90
CA ILE A 145 -12.32 0.69 8.65
C ILE A 145 -13.28 1.76 8.15
N LEU A 146 -13.86 1.57 6.97
CA LEU A 146 -15.03 2.29 6.50
C LEU A 146 -16.28 1.59 7.05
N TRP A 147 -17.04 2.30 7.87
CA TRP A 147 -18.31 1.84 8.42
C TRP A 147 -19.46 2.30 7.55
N MET A 148 -20.34 1.39 7.14
CA MET A 148 -21.62 1.65 6.47
C MET A 148 -22.64 0.67 7.02
N GLY A 149 -23.78 1.17 7.51
CA GLY A 149 -24.82 0.33 8.12
C GLY A 149 -24.32 -0.51 9.29
N LYS A 150 -23.40 0.03 10.11
CA LYS A 150 -22.73 -0.65 11.24
C LYS A 150 -21.90 -1.88 10.85
N ARG A 151 -21.63 -2.08 9.55
CA ARG A 151 -20.73 -3.10 9.01
C ARG A 151 -19.48 -2.45 8.46
N GLY A 152 -18.35 -3.12 8.62
CA GLY A 152 -17.02 -2.62 8.30
C GLY A 152 -16.49 -3.18 6.99
N VAL A 153 -15.91 -2.30 6.19
CA VAL A 153 -15.00 -2.63 5.10
C VAL A 153 -13.63 -2.12 5.52
N ILE A 154 -12.64 -3.00 5.66
CA ILE A 154 -11.29 -2.57 6.03
C ILE A 154 -10.51 -2.18 4.78
N VAL A 155 -9.84 -1.03 4.81
CA VAL A 155 -9.06 -0.49 3.72
C VAL A 155 -7.60 -0.57 4.12
N ASP A 156 -6.80 -1.25 3.29
CA ASP A 156 -5.35 -1.42 3.46
C ASP A 156 -4.92 -1.72 4.91
N PRO A 157 -5.45 -2.79 5.55
CA PRO A 157 -5.10 -3.08 6.93
C PRO A 157 -3.58 -3.22 7.13
N PRO A 158 -2.98 -2.61 8.16
CA PRO A 158 -1.59 -2.88 8.51
C PRO A 158 -1.40 -4.33 8.97
N PRO A 159 -0.17 -4.86 8.95
CA PRO A 159 0.16 -6.12 9.61
C PRO A 159 -0.33 -6.14 11.07
N TYR A 160 -0.78 -7.31 11.53
CA TYR A 160 -1.31 -7.57 12.87
C TYR A 160 -2.60 -6.80 13.21
N THR A 161 -3.35 -6.36 12.19
CA THR A 161 -4.64 -5.68 12.38
C THR A 161 -5.62 -6.47 13.25
N GLY A 162 -5.62 -7.81 13.20
CA GLY A 162 -6.47 -8.62 14.08
C GLY A 162 -6.29 -8.30 15.56
N ASP A 163 -5.03 -8.10 15.99
CA ASP A 163 -4.69 -7.78 17.38
C ASP A 163 -5.10 -6.34 17.72
N VAL A 164 -4.98 -5.42 16.76
CA VAL A 164 -5.47 -4.04 16.89
C VAL A 164 -6.98 -4.02 17.07
N LEU A 165 -7.74 -4.77 16.27
CA LEU A 165 -9.20 -4.86 16.36
C LEU A 165 -9.65 -5.39 17.72
N MET A 166 -9.00 -6.46 18.21
CA MET A 166 -9.29 -7.02 19.54
C MET A 166 -9.02 -5.98 20.64
N ARG A 167 -7.89 -5.27 20.57
CA ARG A 167 -7.57 -4.18 21.51
C ARG A 167 -8.53 -3.01 21.41
N MET A 168 -9.17 -2.77 20.27
CA MET A 168 -10.18 -1.71 20.11
C MET A 168 -11.58 -2.17 20.52
N GLY A 169 -11.76 -3.43 20.94
CA GLY A 169 -13.09 -3.99 21.25
C GLY A 169 -13.96 -4.17 20.00
N ILE A 170 -13.36 -4.22 18.80
CA ILE A 170 -14.07 -4.36 17.52
C ILE A 170 -14.19 -5.85 17.21
N ALA A 171 -15.42 -6.37 17.19
CA ALA A 171 -15.67 -7.77 16.88
C ALA A 171 -15.29 -8.06 15.41
N PRO A 172 -14.40 -9.03 15.11
CA PRO A 172 -13.95 -9.32 13.74
C PRO A 172 -15.09 -9.63 12.76
N ARG A 173 -16.21 -10.22 13.24
CA ARG A 173 -17.42 -10.53 12.44
C ARG A 173 -18.12 -9.30 11.85
N LEU A 174 -17.79 -8.11 12.33
CA LEU A 174 -18.33 -6.85 11.79
C LEU A 174 -17.62 -6.45 10.50
N ILE A 175 -16.45 -7.03 10.21
CA ILE A 175 -15.61 -6.71 9.06
C ILE A 175 -15.56 -7.92 8.12
N ASP A 176 -16.23 -7.83 6.98
CA ASP A 176 -16.36 -8.92 6.01
C ASP A 176 -15.74 -8.63 4.64
N SER A 177 -15.21 -7.43 4.46
CA SER A 177 -14.61 -6.97 3.21
C SER A 177 -13.28 -6.27 3.46
N ILE A 178 -12.39 -6.43 2.50
CA ILE A 178 -11.15 -5.68 2.35
C ILE A 178 -11.27 -4.87 1.05
N ILE A 179 -11.00 -3.57 1.10
CA ILE A 179 -10.61 -2.79 -0.09
C ILE A 179 -9.09 -2.74 -0.10
N LEU A 180 -8.49 -3.17 -1.21
CA LEU A 180 -7.05 -3.08 -1.44
C LEU A 180 -6.78 -1.98 -2.46
N SER A 181 -6.12 -0.90 -2.04
CA SER A 181 -5.86 0.25 -2.90
C SER A 181 -4.72 0.01 -3.89
N HIS A 182 -3.62 -0.62 -3.47
CA HIS A 182 -2.46 -0.94 -4.31
C HIS A 182 -1.51 -1.94 -3.62
N CYS A 183 -0.48 -2.38 -4.34
CA CYS A 183 0.44 -3.46 -3.92
C CYS A 183 1.77 -2.99 -3.30
N HIS A 184 1.84 -1.76 -2.77
CA HIS A 184 2.94 -1.43 -1.85
C HIS A 184 2.81 -2.26 -0.57
N ALA A 185 3.96 -2.65 0.00
CA ALA A 185 4.01 -3.56 1.14
C ALA A 185 3.32 -3.02 2.39
N ASP A 186 3.28 -1.69 2.54
CA ASP A 186 2.60 -1.03 3.65
C ASP A 186 1.07 -1.03 3.55
N HIS A 187 0.50 -1.39 2.39
CA HIS A 187 -0.94 -1.46 2.15
C HIS A 187 -1.46 -2.89 1.99
N ASP A 188 -0.67 -3.78 1.39
CA ASP A 188 -1.14 -5.13 1.03
C ASP A 188 -0.75 -6.24 2.03
N ALA A 189 0.27 -6.03 2.87
CA ALA A 189 0.78 -7.05 3.80
C ALA A 189 -0.26 -7.50 4.82
N GLY A 190 -0.96 -6.56 5.46
CA GLY A 190 -2.03 -6.92 6.38
C GLY A 190 -3.28 -7.43 5.67
N SER A 191 -3.49 -7.08 4.39
CA SER A 191 -4.58 -7.65 3.58
C SER A 191 -4.39 -9.15 3.39
N PHE A 192 -3.19 -9.57 2.97
CA PHE A 192 -2.87 -11.00 2.84
C PHE A 192 -2.95 -11.74 4.17
N GLN A 193 -2.40 -11.15 5.25
CA GLN A 193 -2.51 -11.75 6.59
C GLN A 193 -3.97 -11.91 7.05
N LYS A 194 -4.83 -10.92 6.77
CA LYS A 194 -6.26 -10.97 7.10
C LYS A 194 -6.97 -12.06 6.31
N ILE A 195 -6.67 -12.21 5.02
CA ILE A 195 -7.20 -13.28 4.15
C ILE A 195 -6.86 -14.65 4.75
N LEU A 196 -5.59 -14.89 5.11
CA LEU A 196 -5.16 -16.16 5.70
C LEU A 196 -5.83 -16.49 7.04
N ARG A 197 -6.21 -15.46 7.82
CA ARG A 197 -6.80 -15.62 9.15
C ARG A 197 -8.33 -15.60 9.17
N SER A 198 -8.99 -15.37 8.02
CA SER A 198 -10.44 -15.17 7.96
C SER A 198 -11.08 -16.15 6.99
N SER A 199 -12.16 -16.81 7.41
CA SER A 199 -13.05 -17.50 6.47
C SER A 199 -13.98 -16.48 5.80
N ASN A 200 -14.17 -16.57 4.48
CA ASN A 200 -15.17 -15.82 3.71
C ASN A 200 -15.01 -14.29 3.70
N VAL A 201 -13.78 -13.80 3.51
CA VAL A 201 -13.56 -12.36 3.28
C VAL A 201 -13.81 -12.00 1.81
N ARG A 202 -14.42 -10.84 1.56
CA ARG A 202 -14.51 -10.25 0.22
C ARG A 202 -13.28 -9.39 -0.05
N LEU A 203 -12.64 -9.54 -1.20
CA LEU A 203 -11.57 -8.64 -1.65
C LEU A 203 -12.12 -7.75 -2.77
N ILE A 204 -12.18 -6.45 -2.51
CA ILE A 204 -12.69 -5.41 -3.40
C ILE A 204 -11.48 -4.66 -3.96
N THR A 205 -11.23 -4.81 -5.26
CA THR A 205 -10.18 -4.08 -5.98
C THR A 205 -10.38 -4.26 -7.49
N THR A 206 -9.53 -3.66 -8.32
CA THR A 206 -9.57 -3.87 -9.77
C THR A 206 -8.92 -5.20 -10.15
N PRO A 207 -9.35 -5.83 -11.27
CA PRO A 207 -8.63 -6.96 -11.87
C PRO A 207 -7.13 -6.73 -12.02
N THR A 208 -6.69 -5.53 -12.43
CA THR A 208 -5.26 -5.19 -12.54
C THR A 208 -4.52 -5.31 -11.20
N ILE A 209 -5.05 -4.68 -10.14
CA ILE A 209 -4.42 -4.73 -8.80
C ILE A 209 -4.48 -6.15 -8.23
N LEU A 210 -5.57 -6.88 -8.46
CA LEU A 210 -5.68 -8.29 -8.05
C LEU A 210 -4.58 -9.13 -8.69
N GLY A 211 -4.31 -8.96 -9.99
CA GLY A 211 -3.25 -9.69 -10.67
C GLY A 211 -1.87 -9.43 -10.05
N SER A 212 -1.56 -8.17 -9.72
CA SER A 212 -0.32 -7.83 -8.99
C SER A 212 -0.25 -8.48 -7.62
N PHE A 213 -1.35 -8.45 -6.87
CA PHE A 213 -1.45 -9.07 -5.55
C PHE A 213 -1.20 -10.59 -5.63
N LEU A 214 -1.82 -11.29 -6.58
CA LEU A 214 -1.66 -12.73 -6.75
C LEU A 214 -0.21 -13.10 -7.11
N ARG A 215 0.40 -12.45 -8.11
CA ARG A 215 1.80 -12.70 -8.51
C ARG A 215 2.77 -12.42 -7.36
N LYS A 216 2.57 -11.33 -6.64
CA LYS A 216 3.40 -10.94 -5.49
C LYS A 216 3.32 -11.99 -4.37
N TYR A 217 2.11 -12.35 -3.94
CA TYR A 217 1.94 -13.25 -2.81
C TYR A 217 2.18 -14.71 -3.16
N ALA A 218 2.00 -15.13 -4.42
CA ALA A 218 2.50 -16.42 -4.90
C ALA A 218 4.02 -16.49 -4.76
N ALA A 219 4.74 -15.44 -5.17
CA ALA A 219 6.19 -15.37 -5.06
C ALA A 219 6.71 -15.27 -3.61
N ILE A 220 5.94 -14.67 -2.69
CA ILE A 220 6.28 -14.58 -1.26
C ILE A 220 6.03 -15.91 -0.54
N SER A 221 4.87 -16.51 -0.75
CA SER A 221 4.39 -17.65 0.05
C SER A 221 4.76 -19.02 -0.53
N GLY A 222 5.07 -19.09 -1.83
CA GLY A 222 5.23 -20.35 -2.55
C GLY A 222 3.91 -21.03 -2.96
N PHE A 223 2.74 -20.44 -2.61
CA PHE A 223 1.45 -20.92 -3.11
C PHE A 223 1.21 -20.51 -4.55
N SER A 224 0.35 -21.25 -5.26
CA SER A 224 -0.10 -20.86 -6.60
C SER A 224 -1.07 -19.67 -6.54
N GLU A 225 -1.13 -18.88 -7.61
CA GLU A 225 -2.11 -17.80 -7.75
C GLU A 225 -3.55 -18.31 -7.63
N GLU A 226 -3.83 -19.50 -8.18
CA GLU A 226 -5.13 -20.18 -8.06
C GLU A 226 -5.47 -20.55 -6.62
N PHE A 227 -4.50 -21.04 -5.84
CA PHE A 227 -4.75 -21.33 -4.43
C PHE A 227 -5.09 -20.04 -3.67
N ILE A 228 -4.31 -18.98 -3.89
CA ILE A 228 -4.52 -17.69 -3.21
C ILE A 228 -5.87 -17.08 -3.58
N SER A 229 -6.25 -17.11 -4.86
CA SER A 229 -7.53 -16.55 -5.32
C SER A 229 -8.75 -17.26 -4.76
N ASN A 230 -8.62 -18.54 -4.38
CA ASN A 230 -9.66 -19.32 -3.71
C ASN A 230 -9.80 -19.02 -2.21
N LEU A 231 -8.90 -18.25 -1.60
CA LEU A 231 -8.97 -17.90 -0.17
C LEU A 231 -9.99 -16.80 0.14
N PHE A 232 -10.47 -16.09 -0.88
CA PHE A 232 -11.38 -14.96 -0.72
C PHE A 232 -12.42 -14.91 -1.84
N ARG A 233 -13.51 -14.18 -1.61
CA ARG A 233 -14.46 -13.85 -2.66
C ARG A 233 -14.03 -12.56 -3.36
N PHE A 234 -13.62 -12.64 -4.60
CA PHE A 234 -13.29 -11.45 -5.40
C PHE A 234 -14.56 -10.65 -5.74
N VAL A 235 -14.49 -9.32 -5.57
CA VAL A 235 -15.50 -8.35 -5.98
C VAL A 235 -14.81 -7.36 -6.94
N PRO A 236 -14.92 -7.58 -8.26
CA PRO A 236 -14.25 -6.73 -9.24
C PRO A 236 -14.83 -5.32 -9.23
N VAL A 237 -13.93 -4.34 -9.16
CA VAL A 237 -14.26 -2.92 -9.31
C VAL A 237 -14.10 -2.51 -10.77
N LYS A 238 -15.06 -1.72 -11.25
CA LYS A 238 -14.99 -1.01 -12.53
C LYS A 238 -14.82 0.49 -12.25
N ILE A 239 -13.80 1.11 -12.83
CA ILE A 239 -13.49 2.53 -12.64
C ILE A 239 -14.66 3.39 -13.13
N GLY A 240 -15.13 4.30 -12.27
CA GLY A 240 -16.28 5.18 -12.54
C GLY A 240 -17.65 4.54 -12.31
N ALA A 241 -17.75 3.21 -12.11
CA ALA A 241 -19.02 2.53 -11.83
C ALA A 241 -19.16 2.23 -10.32
N PRO A 242 -20.27 2.62 -9.67
CA PRO A 242 -20.48 2.36 -8.26
C PRO A 242 -20.73 0.86 -7.98
N ILE A 243 -20.23 0.38 -6.84
CA ILE A 243 -20.63 -0.90 -6.26
C ILE A 243 -21.43 -0.67 -4.97
N ARG A 244 -22.43 -1.52 -4.74
CA ARG A 244 -23.23 -1.48 -3.51
C ARG A 244 -22.60 -2.35 -2.42
N VAL A 245 -22.21 -1.75 -1.30
CA VAL A 245 -21.66 -2.44 -0.13
C VAL A 245 -22.34 -1.93 1.13
N HIS A 246 -22.93 -2.83 1.92
CA HIS A 246 -23.56 -2.52 3.22
C HIS A 246 -24.57 -1.36 3.18
N GLY A 247 -25.32 -1.25 2.08
CA GLY A 247 -26.32 -0.20 1.87
C GLY A 247 -25.77 1.13 1.35
N GLY A 248 -24.45 1.28 1.20
CA GLY A 248 -23.82 2.45 0.59
C GLY A 248 -23.23 2.15 -0.79
N ASP A 249 -23.04 3.19 -1.58
CA ASP A 249 -22.42 3.13 -2.90
C ASP A 249 -20.96 3.56 -2.81
N ILE A 250 -20.05 2.80 -3.43
CA ILE A 250 -18.63 3.15 -3.53
C ILE A 250 -18.24 3.25 -5.00
N THR A 251 -17.78 4.42 -5.42
CA THR A 251 -17.27 4.68 -6.76
C THR A 251 -15.76 4.84 -6.70
N PHE A 252 -15.05 4.16 -7.60
CA PHE A 252 -13.58 4.12 -7.61
C PHE A 252 -13.00 4.86 -8.81
N GLN A 253 -11.79 5.37 -8.62
CA GLN A 253 -10.97 6.00 -9.66
C GLN A 253 -9.52 5.55 -9.51
N TYR A 254 -8.74 5.60 -10.59
CA TYR A 254 -7.29 5.45 -10.47
C TYR A 254 -6.67 6.77 -10.00
N SER A 255 -5.85 6.73 -8.96
CA SER A 255 -5.03 7.85 -8.49
C SER A 255 -3.80 8.04 -9.39
N LEU A 256 -3.10 9.17 -9.26
CA LEU A 256 -1.81 9.38 -9.90
C LEU A 256 -0.70 8.86 -8.97
N HIS A 257 -0.21 7.66 -9.24
CA HIS A 257 0.76 6.95 -8.40
C HIS A 257 1.72 6.10 -9.24
N THR A 258 2.84 5.68 -8.64
CA THR A 258 3.92 4.94 -9.32
C THR A 258 3.52 3.53 -9.77
N ILE A 259 2.51 2.94 -9.13
CA ILE A 259 1.90 1.66 -9.51
C ILE A 259 0.37 1.82 -9.53
N PRO A 260 -0.40 0.91 -10.16
CA PRO A 260 -1.86 0.97 -10.14
C PRO A 260 -2.40 1.13 -8.73
N CYS A 261 -3.08 2.25 -8.47
CA CYS A 261 -3.61 2.61 -7.17
C CYS A 261 -4.99 3.23 -7.30
N ILE A 262 -5.95 2.72 -6.53
CA ILE A 262 -7.33 3.24 -6.54
C ILE A 262 -7.60 4.19 -5.38
N SER A 263 -8.29 5.27 -5.72
CA SER A 263 -9.06 6.10 -4.80
C SER A 263 -10.54 5.70 -4.85
N PHE A 264 -11.32 6.18 -3.87
CA PHE A 264 -12.76 6.01 -3.90
C PHE A 264 -13.53 7.11 -3.21
N GLN A 265 -14.81 7.21 -3.56
CA GLN A 265 -15.83 7.97 -2.85
C GLN A 265 -16.93 7.01 -2.39
N ALA A 266 -17.18 6.97 -1.08
CA ALA A 266 -18.25 6.20 -0.48
C ALA A 266 -19.41 7.14 -0.11
N GLU A 267 -20.62 6.76 -0.50
CA GLU A 267 -21.85 7.48 -0.19
C GLU A 267 -22.80 6.59 0.62
N TYR A 268 -23.32 7.13 1.73
CA TYR A 268 -24.31 6.46 2.56
C TYR A 268 -25.23 7.48 3.21
N ALA A 269 -26.56 7.31 3.02
CA ALA A 269 -27.59 8.17 3.59
C ALA A 269 -27.34 9.68 3.36
N GLY A 270 -26.97 10.06 2.13
CA GLY A 270 -26.70 11.46 1.74
C GLY A 270 -25.41 12.05 2.30
N LYS A 271 -24.55 11.23 2.90
CA LYS A 271 -23.21 11.62 3.37
C LYS A 271 -22.14 10.97 2.50
N THR A 272 -21.02 11.65 2.38
CA THR A 272 -19.91 11.22 1.54
C THR A 272 -18.61 11.17 2.33
N ILE A 273 -17.82 10.12 2.13
CA ILE A 273 -16.42 10.04 2.57
C ILE A 273 -15.57 9.73 1.33
N ALA A 274 -14.53 10.52 1.09
CA ALA A 274 -13.59 10.26 0.01
C ALA A 274 -12.21 9.85 0.54
N PHE A 275 -11.60 8.89 -0.14
CA PHE A 275 -10.26 8.38 0.13
C PHE A 275 -9.41 8.49 -1.13
N SER A 276 -8.32 9.25 -1.07
CA SER A 276 -7.48 9.54 -2.24
C SER A 276 -6.60 8.39 -2.70
N GLY A 277 -6.45 7.32 -1.91
CA GLY A 277 -5.29 6.45 -2.06
C GLY A 277 -3.98 7.21 -1.85
N ASP A 278 -2.88 6.55 -2.19
CA ASP A 278 -1.63 7.24 -2.44
C ASP A 278 -1.74 7.99 -3.77
N THR A 279 -1.44 9.29 -3.76
CA THR A 279 -1.54 10.11 -4.97
C THR A 279 -0.58 11.29 -4.94
N CYS A 280 0.02 11.59 -6.09
CA CYS A 280 0.70 12.85 -6.34
C CYS A 280 -0.32 13.88 -6.87
N TYR A 281 -0.85 14.74 -5.99
CA TYR A 281 -1.70 15.85 -6.42
C TYR A 281 -0.87 17.11 -6.65
N ASN A 282 -0.56 17.38 -7.92
CA ASN A 282 0.15 18.59 -8.36
C ASN A 282 -0.42 19.12 -9.68
N PRO A 283 -1.25 20.19 -9.65
CA PRO A 283 -1.88 20.76 -10.85
C PRO A 283 -0.89 21.20 -11.94
N GLU A 284 0.29 21.68 -11.57
CA GLU A 284 1.33 22.10 -12.52
C GLU A 284 1.88 20.89 -13.26
N LEU A 285 2.25 19.83 -12.52
CA LEU A 285 2.69 18.56 -13.10
C LEU A 285 1.60 17.96 -14.00
N LEU A 286 0.33 17.98 -13.58
CA LEU A 286 -0.77 17.48 -14.40
C LEU A 286 -0.93 18.24 -15.72
N ALA A 287 -0.68 19.56 -15.71
CA ALA A 287 -0.69 20.36 -16.93
C ALA A 287 0.51 20.03 -17.84
N GLU A 288 1.70 19.82 -17.26
CA GLU A 288 2.89 19.38 -18.01
C GLU A 288 2.70 17.99 -18.64
N MET A 289 2.14 17.04 -17.88
CA MET A 289 1.82 15.68 -18.33
C MET A 289 0.76 15.64 -19.44
N GLU A 290 -0.18 16.58 -19.44
CA GLU A 290 -1.13 16.74 -20.55
C GLU A 290 -0.42 17.34 -21.78
N ALA A 291 0.35 18.41 -21.59
CA ALA A 291 1.05 19.10 -22.66
C ALA A 291 2.09 18.21 -23.38
N ASN A 292 2.74 17.29 -22.66
CA ASN A 292 3.70 16.34 -23.21
C ASN A 292 3.05 15.02 -23.74
N GLY A 293 1.72 14.87 -23.61
CA GLY A 293 0.97 13.71 -24.09
C GLY A 293 1.12 12.44 -23.23
N THR A 294 1.55 12.58 -21.97
CA THR A 294 1.61 11.47 -20.99
C THR A 294 0.22 11.09 -20.49
N ILE A 295 -0.65 12.08 -20.24
CA ILE A 295 -2.06 11.87 -19.89
C ILE A 295 -2.98 12.59 -20.87
N GLY A 296 -4.18 12.06 -21.06
CA GLY A 296 -5.24 12.72 -21.84
C GLY A 296 -5.99 13.79 -21.04
N ALA A 297 -6.76 14.62 -21.74
CA ALA A 297 -7.57 15.67 -21.13
C ALA A 297 -8.59 15.11 -20.13
N SER A 298 -9.29 14.03 -20.49
CA SER A 298 -10.24 13.36 -19.60
C SER A 298 -9.56 12.78 -18.34
N ARG A 299 -8.36 12.21 -18.48
CA ARG A 299 -7.56 11.69 -17.35
C ARG A 299 -7.14 12.83 -16.41
N ARG A 300 -6.69 13.96 -16.96
CA ARG A 300 -6.35 15.15 -16.17
C ARG A 300 -7.57 15.69 -15.42
N GLU A 301 -8.71 15.81 -16.09
CA GLU A 301 -9.96 16.26 -15.46
C GLU A 301 -10.34 15.37 -14.28
N GLN A 302 -10.28 14.05 -14.44
CA GLN A 302 -10.54 13.09 -13.34
C GLN A 302 -9.62 13.31 -12.15
N LEU A 303 -8.31 13.50 -12.38
CA LEU A 303 -7.31 13.71 -11.32
C LEU A 303 -7.49 15.07 -10.61
N MET A 304 -7.94 16.10 -11.34
CA MET A 304 -8.21 17.43 -10.80
C MET A 304 -9.52 17.49 -10.00
N ASN A 305 -10.54 16.74 -10.41
CA ASN A 305 -11.88 16.78 -9.83
C ASN A 305 -12.09 15.80 -8.67
N PHE A 306 -11.03 15.22 -8.12
CA PHE A 306 -11.17 14.41 -6.91
C PHE A 306 -11.74 15.26 -5.76
N ASN A 307 -12.78 14.76 -5.09
CA ASN A 307 -13.45 15.50 -4.04
C ASN A 307 -12.55 15.62 -2.81
N PHE A 308 -11.82 16.74 -2.68
CA PHE A 308 -11.03 17.10 -1.51
C PHE A 308 -11.82 17.92 -0.46
N GLY A 309 -13.15 17.76 -0.43
CA GLY A 309 -14.03 18.45 0.50
C GLY A 309 -13.81 18.10 1.99
N PRO A 310 -14.62 18.68 2.90
CA PRO A 310 -14.42 18.58 4.36
C PRO A 310 -14.60 17.17 4.93
N THR A 311 -15.19 16.24 4.19
CA THR A 311 -15.36 14.83 4.57
C THR A 311 -14.40 13.90 3.84
N SER A 312 -13.37 14.47 3.21
CA SER A 312 -12.34 13.75 2.47
C SER A 312 -11.10 13.58 3.32
N PHE A 313 -10.53 12.38 3.29
CA PHE A 313 -9.26 12.09 3.95
C PHE A 313 -8.24 11.70 2.89
N CYS A 314 -7.13 12.45 2.84
CA CYS A 314 -5.98 12.14 2.01
C CYS A 314 -4.93 11.46 2.89
N MET A 315 -4.57 10.22 2.53
CA MET A 315 -3.35 9.60 3.07
C MET A 315 -2.21 10.08 2.18
N ARG A 316 -1.35 10.93 2.73
CA ARG A 316 -0.17 11.43 2.01
C ARG A 316 0.94 10.39 2.14
N PRO A 317 1.46 9.80 1.05
CA PRO A 317 2.85 9.38 1.05
C PRO A 317 3.70 10.64 1.27
N ALA A 318 4.85 10.51 1.92
CA ALA A 318 5.69 11.62 2.37
C ALA A 318 6.27 12.49 1.23
N CYS A 319 5.46 13.22 0.48
CA CYS A 319 5.91 14.13 -0.57
C CYS A 319 6.20 15.52 0.03
N ARG A 320 7.48 15.83 0.19
CA ARG A 320 8.04 17.01 0.89
C ARG A 320 7.87 18.36 0.16
N ARG A 321 7.01 18.52 -0.85
CA ARG A 321 7.02 19.73 -1.72
C ARG A 321 5.70 20.45 -1.95
N SER A 322 4.72 20.33 -1.06
CA SER A 322 3.49 21.16 -1.13
C SER A 322 3.43 22.12 0.06
N THR A 323 3.65 23.41 -0.21
CA THR A 323 3.55 24.55 0.73
C THR A 323 2.11 24.96 1.03
N HIS A 324 1.11 24.22 0.53
CA HIS A 324 -0.29 24.49 0.84
C HIS A 324 -0.75 23.61 2.00
N ARG A 325 -0.89 24.27 3.16
CA ARG A 325 -1.46 23.69 4.37
C ARG A 325 -2.94 23.36 4.12
N PHE A 326 -3.21 22.12 3.77
CA PHE A 326 -4.53 21.54 4.02
C PHE A 326 -4.60 21.16 5.50
N HIS A 327 -5.67 21.57 6.18
CA HIS A 327 -5.95 21.19 7.56
C HIS A 327 -6.25 19.69 7.62
N CYS A 328 -5.20 18.86 7.69
CA CYS A 328 -5.31 17.50 8.19
C CYS A 328 -5.29 17.59 9.72
N LEU A 329 -6.23 16.92 10.39
CA LEU A 329 -6.32 16.84 11.85
C LEU A 329 -5.00 16.31 12.42
N ARG A 330 -4.12 17.22 12.85
CA ARG A 330 -3.06 16.87 13.79
C ARG A 330 -3.73 16.43 15.07
N SER A 331 -3.45 15.21 15.53
CA SER A 331 -3.78 14.76 16.88
C SER A 331 -3.04 15.65 17.88
N SER A 332 -3.68 16.74 18.28
CA SER A 332 -3.17 17.60 19.34
C SER A 332 -3.55 17.01 20.70
N THR A 333 -2.78 16.03 21.17
CA THR A 333 -2.70 15.77 22.62
C THR A 333 -1.85 16.86 23.25
N ARG A 334 -2.40 18.08 23.37
CA ARG A 334 -1.90 19.05 24.34
C ARG A 334 -2.47 18.67 25.70
N ALA A 335 -1.67 17.94 26.48
CA ALA A 335 -1.87 17.81 27.91
C ALA A 335 -1.85 19.22 28.51
N ARG A 336 -3.01 19.66 29.04
CA ARG A 336 -3.12 20.86 29.86
C ARG A 336 -2.52 20.54 31.23
N GLY A 337 -1.24 20.82 31.42
CA GLY A 337 -0.68 21.03 32.75
C GLY A 337 -1.01 22.44 33.22
N ARG A 338 -2.00 22.59 34.10
CA ARG A 338 -2.12 23.79 34.93
C ARG A 338 -1.06 23.69 36.03
N GLY A 339 -0.27 24.74 36.20
CA GLY A 339 0.70 24.84 37.28
C GLY A 339 0.04 25.02 38.64
N CYS A 340 0.80 24.68 39.68
CA CYS A 340 0.76 25.30 41.00
C CYS A 340 2.07 24.96 41.71
N MET A 341 2.82 26.02 42.03
CA MET A 341 4.04 26.16 42.85
C MET A 341 5.33 25.52 42.36
#